data_AF-A0A1Q8A802-F1
#
_entry.id   AF-A0A1Q8A802-F1
#
_cell.length_a   1.000
_cell.length_b   1.000
_cell.length_c   1.000
_cell.angle_alpha   90.00
_cell.angle_beta   90.00
_cell.angle_gamma   90.00
#
_symmetry.space_group_name_H-M   'P 1'
#
loop_
_entity.id
_entity.type
_entity.pdbx_description
1 polymer ?
#
loop_
_entity_poly.entity_id
_entity_poly.type
_entity_poly.pdbx_seq_one_letter_code
_entity_poly.pdbx_strand_id
1 'polypeptide(L)'
;MLRTVAAVEQRPWLLLGLVFIATCIFGFLIQAGGSVYLQLRADPIAFQYRTTLSYTSAIVGDGILIPLANVLITSQLVAWRRRPHVAEIGGAMLLGALVTAFVHLYQAANDLLNWTMTAPYRWTGLGYEHAAFMFAELSFVFFFWGQVALVGKESPRAIVSQRIALVVLCGLAFLRLVFADYGYIR
;
A
#
# COMPACT_ATOMS: atom_id res chain seq x y z
N MET A 1 -26.68 5.49 -11.51
CA MET A 1 -26.53 6.96 -11.43
C MET A 1 -25.69 7.27 -10.21
N LEU A 2 -24.40 7.54 -10.44
CA LEU A 2 -23.43 7.80 -9.38
C LEU A 2 -23.79 9.10 -8.64
N ARG A 3 -23.81 9.06 -7.30
CA ARG A 3 -24.10 10.23 -6.46
C ARG A 3 -22.86 11.10 -6.37
N THR A 4 -22.92 12.33 -6.87
CA THR A 4 -21.85 13.32 -6.73
C THR A 4 -22.13 14.24 -5.54
N VAL A 5 -21.08 14.66 -4.83
CA VAL A 5 -21.20 15.60 -3.71
C VAL A 5 -20.97 17.03 -4.22
N ALA A 6 -21.89 17.95 -3.90
CA ALA A 6 -21.81 19.36 -4.28
C ALA A 6 -20.85 20.18 -3.40
N ALA A 7 -20.58 19.73 -2.16
CA ALA A 7 -19.70 20.41 -1.22
C ALA A 7 -18.24 20.01 -1.45
N VAL A 8 -17.39 21.02 -1.64
CA VAL A 8 -15.95 20.89 -1.91
C VAL A 8 -15.19 20.83 -0.60
N GLU A 9 -14.26 19.89 -0.48
CA GLU A 9 -13.13 20.04 0.44
C GLU A 9 -12.32 21.26 -0.04
N GLN A 10 -12.41 22.38 0.69
CA GLN A 10 -11.90 23.69 0.24
C GLN A 10 -10.39 23.71 -0.03
N ARG A 11 -9.66 22.66 0.38
CA ARG A 11 -8.20 22.55 0.29
C ARG A 11 -7.78 21.11 -0.07
N PRO A 12 -8.00 20.66 -1.31
CA PRO A 12 -7.65 19.29 -1.71
C PRO A 12 -6.16 18.99 -1.52
N TRP A 13 -5.29 20.00 -1.61
CA TRP A 13 -3.86 19.87 -1.37
C TRP A 13 -3.50 19.46 0.07
N LEU A 14 -4.30 19.83 1.07
CA LEU A 14 -4.09 19.37 2.45
C LEU A 14 -4.33 17.88 2.57
N LEU A 15 -5.45 17.39 2.01
CA LEU A 15 -5.75 15.96 1.97
C LEU A 15 -4.64 15.18 1.25
N LEU A 16 -4.20 15.65 0.09
CA LEU A 16 -3.11 15.00 -0.67
C LEU A 16 -1.81 14.98 0.13
N GLY A 17 -1.45 16.08 0.80
CA GLY A 17 -0.26 16.15 1.67
C GLY A 17 -0.36 15.20 2.86
N LEU A 18 -1.53 15.11 3.50
CA LEU A 18 -1.77 14.19 4.62
C LEU A 18 -1.67 12.72 4.18
N VAL A 19 -2.25 12.38 3.03
CA VAL A 19 -2.15 11.01 2.46
C VAL A 19 -0.69 10.67 2.17
N PHE A 20 0.06 11.58 1.54
CA PHE A 20 1.48 11.38 1.27
C PHE A 20 2.27 11.13 2.56
N ILE A 21 2.13 12.02 3.55
CA ILE A 21 2.84 11.95 4.83
C ILE A 21 2.48 10.67 5.58
N ALA A 22 1.18 10.35 5.70
CA ALA A 22 0.73 9.13 6.37
C ALA A 22 1.31 7.88 5.69
N THR A 23 1.28 7.83 4.36
CA THR A 23 1.83 6.69 3.61
C THR A 23 3.34 6.58 3.80
N CYS A 24 4.09 7.68 3.78
CA CYS A 24 5.55 7.64 4.05
C CYS A 24 5.85 7.18 5.48
N ILE A 25 5.07 7.64 6.48
CA ILE A 25 5.27 7.28 7.88
C ILE A 25 5.06 5.79 8.10
N PHE A 26 3.87 5.28 7.74
CA PHE A 26 3.47 3.90 8.00
C PHE A 26 4.05 2.91 6.98
N GLY A 27 4.24 3.32 5.74
CA GLY A 27 4.83 2.46 4.71
C GLY A 27 6.33 2.26 4.89
N PHE A 28 7.06 3.32 5.29
CA PHE A 28 8.52 3.28 5.26
C PHE A 28 9.20 3.72 6.55
N LEU A 29 8.86 4.89 7.12
CA LEU A 29 9.67 5.47 8.20
C LEU A 29 9.62 4.65 9.50
N ILE A 30 8.46 4.08 9.86
CA ILE A 30 8.36 3.19 11.02
C ILE A 30 9.25 1.96 10.82
N GLN A 31 9.21 1.36 9.64
CA GLN A 31 9.98 0.16 9.32
C GLN A 31 11.48 0.43 9.22
N ALA A 32 11.87 1.51 8.55
CA ALA A 32 13.25 1.98 8.48
C ALA A 32 13.79 2.34 9.88
N GLY A 33 12.99 3.04 10.68
CA GLY A 33 13.33 3.38 12.07
C GLY A 33 13.49 2.15 12.94
N GLY A 34 12.60 1.16 12.81
CA GLY A 34 12.72 -0.14 13.46
C GLY A 34 14.00 -0.88 13.05
N SER A 35 14.34 -0.88 11.77
CA SER A 35 15.58 -1.47 11.25
C SER A 35 16.82 -0.81 11.86
N VAL A 36 16.87 0.53 11.89
CA VAL A 36 17.98 1.28 12.50
C VAL A 36 18.05 1.02 14.00
N TYR A 37 16.91 0.98 14.69
CA TYR A 37 16.85 0.69 16.12
C TYR A 37 17.45 -0.68 16.46
N LEU A 38 17.09 -1.73 15.71
CA LEU A 38 17.63 -3.07 15.92
C LEU A 38 19.14 -3.11 15.68
N GLN A 39 19.64 -2.41 14.65
CA GLN A 39 21.08 -2.29 14.38
C GLN A 39 21.82 -1.58 15.52
N LEU A 40 21.28 -0.46 16.03
CA LEU A 40 21.87 0.29 17.15
C LEU A 40 21.93 -0.53 18.45
N ARG A 41 21.01 -1.48 18.63
CA ARG A 41 20.97 -2.40 19.78
C ARG A 41 21.81 -3.66 19.58
N ALA A 42 22.46 -3.81 18.44
CA ALA A 42 23.13 -5.04 18.01
C ALA A 42 22.22 -6.28 18.17
N ASP A 43 20.92 -6.11 17.91
CA ASP A 43 19.95 -7.19 18.05
C ASP A 43 20.25 -8.30 17.03
N PRO A 44 20.25 -9.60 17.43
CA PRO A 44 20.48 -10.70 16.51
C PRO A 44 19.59 -10.67 15.26
N ILE A 45 18.37 -10.13 15.37
CA ILE A 45 17.44 -10.00 14.24
C ILE A 45 18.04 -9.15 13.11
N ALA A 46 18.77 -8.08 13.44
CA ALA A 46 19.34 -7.15 12.46
C ALA A 46 20.46 -7.77 11.60
N PHE A 47 21.15 -8.80 12.11
CA PHE A 47 22.28 -9.43 11.43
C PHE A 47 21.96 -10.83 10.89
N GLN A 48 20.96 -11.52 11.44
CA GLN A 48 20.54 -12.85 10.98
C GLN A 48 19.51 -12.79 9.85
N TYR A 49 18.76 -11.69 9.73
CA TYR A 49 17.70 -11.54 8.73
C TYR A 49 17.91 -10.31 7.85
N ARG A 50 17.41 -10.39 6.60
CA ARG A 50 17.29 -9.19 5.75
C ARG A 50 16.27 -8.24 6.37
N THR A 51 16.66 -6.98 6.52
CA THR A 51 15.83 -5.90 7.08
C THR A 51 15.26 -5.02 5.96
N THR A 52 14.30 -4.14 6.27
CA THR A 52 13.71 -3.18 5.30
C THR A 52 14.75 -2.47 4.45
N LEU A 53 15.84 -2.00 5.07
CA LEU A 53 16.88 -1.25 4.35
C LEU A 53 17.74 -2.13 3.41
N SER A 54 17.53 -3.44 3.41
CA SER A 54 18.14 -4.39 2.48
C SER A 54 17.28 -4.67 1.23
N TYR A 55 16.08 -4.09 1.14
CA TYR A 55 15.13 -4.32 0.06
C TYR A 55 14.95 -3.04 -0.78
N THR A 56 15.25 -3.11 -2.07
CA THR A 56 15.04 -1.97 -2.98
C THR A 56 13.56 -1.65 -3.12
N SER A 57 12.71 -2.68 -3.11
CA SER A 57 11.26 -2.54 -3.07
C SER A 57 10.78 -1.83 -1.81
N ALA A 58 11.42 -2.00 -0.66
CA ALA A 58 11.01 -1.26 0.53
C ALA A 58 11.46 0.21 0.46
N ILE A 59 12.70 0.47 0.05
CA ILE A 59 13.23 1.83 -0.04
C ILE A 59 12.50 2.66 -1.11
N VAL A 60 12.39 2.12 -2.32
CA VAL A 60 11.81 2.84 -3.46
C VAL A 60 10.30 2.63 -3.52
N GLY A 61 9.82 1.42 -3.27
CA GLY A 61 8.39 1.12 -3.28
C GLY A 61 7.65 1.81 -2.15
N ASP A 62 7.94 1.43 -0.92
CA ASP A 62 7.21 1.95 0.25
C ASP A 62 7.58 3.41 0.52
N GLY A 63 8.82 3.81 0.26
CA GLY A 63 9.29 5.18 0.47
C GLY A 63 8.84 6.19 -0.60
N ILE A 64 8.56 5.75 -1.83
CA ILE A 64 8.30 6.67 -2.96
C ILE A 64 7.07 6.25 -3.78
N LEU A 65 7.07 5.03 -4.33
CA LEU A 65 6.05 4.61 -5.31
C LEU A 65 4.65 4.52 -4.69
N ILE A 66 4.51 3.92 -3.50
CA ILE A 66 3.23 3.79 -2.81
C ILE A 66 2.70 5.16 -2.36
N PRO A 67 3.48 6.03 -1.69
CA PRO A 67 3.04 7.40 -1.39
C PRO A 67 2.56 8.18 -2.62
N LEU A 68 3.29 8.08 -3.74
CA LEU A 68 2.92 8.74 -4.99
C LEU A 68 1.62 8.15 -5.57
N ALA A 69 1.49 6.82 -5.61
CA ALA A 69 0.28 6.16 -6.06
C ALA A 69 -0.94 6.57 -5.23
N ASN A 70 -0.80 6.66 -3.91
CA ASN A 70 -1.88 7.05 -3.02
C ASN A 70 -2.34 8.50 -3.23
N VAL A 71 -1.41 9.42 -3.49
CA VAL A 71 -1.76 10.80 -3.89
C VAL A 71 -2.51 10.80 -5.22
N LEU A 72 -2.05 10.03 -6.21
CA LEU A 72 -2.69 9.94 -7.52
C LEU A 72 -4.10 9.33 -7.42
N ILE A 73 -4.26 8.24 -6.67
CA ILE A 73 -5.55 7.62 -6.36
C ILE A 73 -6.47 8.65 -5.70
N THR A 74 -6.02 9.28 -4.61
CA THR A 74 -6.82 10.26 -3.87
C THR A 74 -7.25 11.41 -4.76
N SER A 75 -6.32 11.97 -5.55
CA SER A 75 -6.62 13.06 -6.47
C SER A 75 -7.63 12.67 -7.55
N GLN A 76 -7.59 11.42 -8.03
CA GLN A 76 -8.55 10.91 -9.01
C GLN A 76 -9.94 10.69 -8.38
N LEU A 77 -10.00 10.15 -7.16
CA LEU A 77 -11.24 10.00 -6.40
C LEU A 77 -11.89 11.36 -6.10
N VAL A 78 -11.09 12.35 -5.70
CA VAL A 78 -11.53 13.74 -5.51
C VAL A 78 -12.00 14.36 -6.82
N ALA A 79 -11.40 14.02 -7.96
CA ALA A 79 -11.85 14.52 -9.26
C ALA A 79 -13.24 13.97 -9.65
N TRP A 80 -13.52 12.70 -9.34
CA TRP A 80 -14.85 12.11 -9.60
C TRP A 80 -15.91 12.53 -8.60
N ARG A 81 -15.53 12.93 -7.38
CA ARG A 81 -16.44 13.44 -6.33
C ARG A 81 -17.61 12.50 -6.03
N ARG A 82 -17.39 11.21 -6.20
CA ARG A 82 -18.40 10.21 -5.90
C ARG A 82 -18.59 10.10 -4.40
N ARG A 83 -19.85 9.98 -3.99
CA ARG A 83 -20.21 9.51 -2.66
C ARG A 83 -20.25 7.98 -2.69
N PRO A 84 -19.29 7.28 -2.08
CA PRO A 84 -19.30 5.84 -2.06
C PRO A 84 -20.44 5.29 -1.20
N HIS A 85 -20.92 4.10 -1.57
CA HIS A 85 -21.82 3.33 -0.71
C HIS A 85 -21.02 2.61 0.39
N VAL A 86 -21.66 2.36 1.53
CA VAL A 86 -21.04 1.60 2.64
C VAL A 86 -20.58 0.21 2.17
N ALA A 87 -21.34 -0.43 1.28
CA ALA A 87 -20.97 -1.71 0.69
C ALA A 87 -19.68 -1.65 -0.14
N GLU A 88 -19.41 -0.52 -0.81
CA GLU A 88 -18.18 -0.35 -1.59
C GLU A 88 -16.95 -0.22 -0.67
N ILE A 89 -17.10 0.50 0.44
CA ILE A 89 -16.07 0.64 1.46
C ILE A 89 -15.84 -0.72 2.16
N GLY A 90 -16.92 -1.34 2.65
CA GLY A 90 -16.86 -2.61 3.37
C GLY A 90 -16.33 -3.75 2.50
N GLY A 91 -16.72 -3.80 1.22
CA GLY A 91 -16.19 -4.77 0.26
C GLY A 91 -14.70 -4.61 0.01
N ALA A 92 -14.22 -3.37 -0.12
CA ALA A 92 -12.80 -3.09 -0.28
C ALA A 92 -11.99 -3.45 0.96
N MET A 93 -12.50 -3.11 2.15
CA MET A 93 -11.88 -3.50 3.43
C MET A 93 -11.83 -5.02 3.60
N LEU A 94 -12.91 -5.73 3.28
CA LEU A 94 -12.94 -7.20 3.36
C LEU A 94 -11.91 -7.81 2.41
N LEU A 95 -11.83 -7.33 1.17
CA LEU A 95 -10.86 -7.83 0.20
C LEU A 95 -9.42 -7.51 0.64
N GLY A 96 -9.18 -6.32 1.18
CA GLY A 96 -7.90 -5.95 1.77
C GLY A 96 -7.50 -6.90 2.90
N ALA A 97 -8.41 -7.18 3.84
CA ALA A 97 -8.16 -8.10 4.94
C ALA A 97 -7.86 -9.53 4.45
N LEU A 98 -8.64 -10.03 3.49
CA LEU A 98 -8.45 -11.36 2.92
C LEU A 98 -7.09 -11.51 2.25
N VAL A 99 -6.67 -10.53 1.44
CA VAL A 99 -5.39 -10.57 0.73
C VAL A 99 -4.23 -10.38 1.70
N THR A 100 -4.32 -9.46 2.67
CA THR A 100 -3.30 -9.33 3.71
C THR A 100 -3.12 -10.64 4.48
N ALA A 101 -4.21 -11.24 4.95
CA ALA A 101 -4.16 -12.51 5.67
C ALA A 101 -3.56 -13.62 4.80
N PHE A 102 -3.98 -13.74 3.54
CA PHE A 102 -3.46 -14.72 2.60
C PHE A 102 -1.95 -14.58 2.42
N VAL A 103 -1.44 -13.36 2.18
CA VAL A 103 0.00 -13.13 1.96
C VAL A 103 0.82 -13.46 3.21
N HIS A 104 0.34 -13.12 4.41
CA HIS A 104 1.05 -13.43 5.66
C HIS A 104 1.01 -14.93 5.98
N LEU A 105 -0.12 -15.60 5.75
CA LEU A 105 -0.21 -17.06 5.89
C LEU A 105 0.66 -17.79 4.87
N TYR A 106 0.72 -17.29 3.63
CA TYR A 106 1.60 -17.81 2.60
C TYR A 106 3.08 -17.63 2.99
N GLN A 107 3.44 -16.45 3.51
CA GLN A 107 4.79 -16.19 4.04
C GLN A 107 5.16 -17.22 5.12
N ALA A 108 4.27 -17.44 6.10
CA ALA A 108 4.48 -18.39 7.18
C ALA A 108 4.55 -19.85 6.70
N ALA A 109 3.70 -20.24 5.76
CA ALA A 109 3.64 -21.61 5.26
C ALA A 109 4.84 -22.01 4.37
N ASN A 110 5.59 -21.02 3.85
CA ASN A 110 6.74 -21.25 2.96
C ASN A 110 8.08 -20.86 3.61
N ASP A 111 8.13 -20.69 4.94
CA ASP A 111 9.34 -20.32 5.67
C ASP A 111 10.06 -19.09 5.08
N LEU A 112 9.29 -18.11 4.60
CA LEU A 112 9.82 -16.85 4.07
C LEU A 112 10.22 -15.92 5.23
N LEU A 113 11.23 -16.35 5.97
CA LEU A 113 11.70 -15.70 7.19
C LEU A 113 12.42 -14.38 6.89
N ASN A 114 12.14 -13.39 7.73
CA ASN A 114 12.79 -12.09 7.70
C ASN A 114 12.66 -11.41 9.07
N TRP A 115 13.11 -10.17 9.15
CA TRP A 115 13.06 -9.39 10.38
C TRP A 115 11.62 -9.09 10.90
N THR A 116 10.59 -9.22 10.06
CA THR A 116 9.18 -9.10 10.47
C THR A 116 8.55 -10.42 10.90
N MET A 117 9.11 -11.56 10.50
CA MET A 117 8.70 -12.91 10.89
C MET A 117 9.92 -13.83 11.06
N THR A 118 10.38 -13.98 12.31
CA THR A 118 11.64 -14.67 12.64
C THR A 118 11.48 -16.18 12.80
N ALA A 119 10.25 -16.68 12.86
CA ALA A 119 9.91 -18.08 12.78
C ALA A 119 8.49 -18.23 12.21
N PRO A 120 8.11 -19.39 11.66
CA PRO A 120 6.79 -19.59 11.08
C PRO A 120 5.68 -19.25 12.08
N TYR A 121 4.71 -18.44 11.64
CA TYR A 121 3.60 -17.95 12.45
C TYR A 121 4.00 -17.09 13.68
N ARG A 122 5.24 -16.58 13.71
CA ARG A 122 5.75 -15.69 14.77
C ARG A 122 6.22 -14.36 14.19
N TRP A 123 5.29 -13.41 14.11
CA TRP A 123 5.59 -12.03 13.69
C TRP A 123 6.10 -11.19 14.85
N THR A 124 7.05 -10.30 14.54
CA THR A 124 7.52 -9.27 15.47
C THR A 124 6.53 -8.11 15.51
N GLY A 125 6.73 -7.14 16.41
CA GLY A 125 5.92 -5.92 16.44
C GLY A 125 5.91 -5.17 15.09
N LEU A 126 7.05 -5.19 14.39
CA LEU A 126 7.21 -4.59 13.05
C LEU A 126 6.51 -5.42 11.97
N GLY A 127 6.31 -6.71 12.19
CA GLY A 127 5.46 -7.54 11.33
C GLY A 127 3.97 -7.26 11.50
N TYR A 128 3.49 -7.06 12.73
CA TYR A 128 2.10 -6.65 12.96
C TYR A 128 1.80 -5.24 12.44
N GLU A 129 2.75 -4.32 12.58
CA GLU A 129 2.66 -2.98 12.00
C GLU A 129 2.58 -3.04 10.47
N HIS A 130 3.48 -3.81 9.83
CA HIS A 130 3.45 -4.03 8.39
C HIS A 130 2.13 -4.64 7.91
N ALA A 131 1.60 -5.62 8.65
CA ALA A 131 0.31 -6.24 8.32
C ALA A 131 -0.83 -5.23 8.37
N ALA A 132 -0.83 -4.33 9.37
CA ALA A 132 -1.82 -3.26 9.48
C ALA A 132 -1.69 -2.24 8.34
N PHE A 133 -0.47 -1.85 7.97
CA PHE A 133 -0.22 -1.00 6.81
C PHE A 133 -0.69 -1.66 5.52
N MET A 134 -0.30 -2.92 5.26
CA MET A 134 -0.75 -3.67 4.09
C MET A 134 -2.27 -3.78 4.01
N PHE A 135 -2.95 -4.02 5.14
CA PHE A 135 -4.40 -4.02 5.19
C PHE A 135 -5.01 -2.69 4.75
N ALA A 136 -4.51 -1.58 5.29
CA ALA A 136 -5.00 -0.24 4.93
C ALA A 136 -4.73 0.08 3.45
N GLU A 137 -3.52 -0.20 2.98
CA GLU A 137 -3.08 0.04 1.61
C GLU A 137 -3.89 -0.77 0.60
N LEU A 138 -4.01 -2.08 0.80
CA LEU A 138 -4.78 -2.95 -0.08
C LEU A 138 -6.26 -2.57 -0.08
N SER A 139 -6.83 -2.25 1.09
CA SER A 139 -8.21 -1.76 1.17
C SER A 139 -8.42 -0.50 0.33
N PHE A 140 -7.46 0.44 0.37
CA PHE A 140 -7.53 1.68 -0.39
C PHE A 140 -7.40 1.46 -1.90
N VAL A 141 -6.44 0.62 -2.31
CA VAL A 141 -6.25 0.22 -3.71
C VAL A 141 -7.47 -0.51 -4.26
N PHE A 142 -8.04 -1.47 -3.53
CA PHE A 142 -9.25 -2.17 -3.95
C PHE A 142 -10.46 -1.25 -4.03
N PHE A 143 -10.59 -0.31 -3.09
CA PHE A 143 -11.63 0.70 -3.15
C PHE A 143 -11.51 1.52 -4.44
N PHE A 144 -10.30 2.01 -4.75
CA PHE A 144 -10.04 2.77 -5.97
C PHE A 144 -10.39 1.99 -7.24
N TRP A 145 -9.93 0.74 -7.37
CA TRP A 145 -10.24 -0.07 -8.55
C TRP A 145 -11.73 -0.42 -8.66
N GLY A 146 -12.41 -0.59 -7.53
CA GLY A 146 -13.88 -0.67 -7.48
C GLY A 146 -14.55 0.59 -8.03
N GLN A 147 -14.05 1.78 -7.66
CA GLN A 147 -14.54 3.05 -8.21
C GLN A 147 -14.24 3.18 -9.72
N VAL A 148 -13.05 2.77 -10.17
CA VAL A 148 -12.69 2.74 -11.60
C VAL A 148 -13.67 1.86 -12.38
N ALA A 149 -13.99 0.65 -11.88
CA ALA A 149 -14.92 -0.26 -12.55
C ALA A 149 -16.33 0.33 -12.66
N LEU A 150 -16.83 0.94 -11.59
CA LEU A 150 -18.15 1.57 -11.56
C LEU A 150 -18.23 2.81 -12.47
N VAL A 151 -17.21 3.68 -12.41
CA VAL A 151 -17.13 4.87 -13.27
C VAL A 151 -16.96 4.46 -14.73
N GLY A 152 -16.12 3.46 -15.03
CA GLY A 152 -15.92 2.94 -16.38
C GLY A 152 -17.20 2.36 -16.97
N LYS A 153 -18.04 1.71 -16.15
CA LYS A 153 -19.36 1.20 -16.58
C LYS A 153 -20.33 2.33 -16.98
N GLU A 154 -20.36 3.44 -16.25
CA GLU A 154 -21.29 4.56 -16.55
C GLU A 154 -20.70 5.57 -17.56
N SER A 155 -19.38 5.79 -17.55
CA SER A 155 -18.68 6.75 -18.41
C SER A 155 -17.25 6.27 -18.75
N PRO A 156 -17.08 5.45 -19.81
CA PRO A 156 -15.78 4.86 -20.17
C PRO A 156 -14.68 5.89 -20.44
N ARG A 157 -15.00 7.08 -20.94
CA ARG A 157 -14.01 8.13 -21.18
C ARG A 157 -13.45 8.73 -19.88
N ALA A 158 -14.21 8.69 -18.78
CA ALA A 158 -13.80 9.28 -17.50
C ALA A 158 -12.69 8.49 -16.78
N ILE A 159 -12.43 7.24 -17.19
CA ILE A 159 -11.31 6.42 -16.69
C ILE A 159 -10.04 6.56 -17.55
N VAL A 160 -10.12 7.26 -18.70
CA VAL A 160 -8.94 7.60 -19.50
C VAL A 160 -8.28 8.82 -18.87
N SER A 161 -7.45 8.58 -17.85
CA SER A 161 -6.80 9.62 -17.06
C SER A 161 -5.30 9.32 -16.92
N GLN A 162 -4.48 10.36 -17.08
CA GLN A 162 -3.03 10.28 -16.81
C GLN A 162 -2.75 9.81 -15.38
N ARG A 163 -3.60 10.19 -14.40
CA ARG A 163 -3.43 9.76 -13.01
C ARG A 163 -3.58 8.25 -12.87
N ILE A 164 -4.57 7.66 -13.54
CA ILE A 164 -4.82 6.22 -13.52
C ILE A 164 -3.66 5.48 -14.20
N ALA A 165 -3.18 5.99 -15.33
CA ALA A 165 -2.01 5.44 -16.01
C ALA A 165 -0.77 5.46 -15.10
N LEU A 166 -0.52 6.57 -14.39
CA LEU A 166 0.60 6.68 -13.45
C LEU A 166 0.44 5.74 -12.23
N VAL A 167 -0.78 5.52 -11.73
CA VAL A 167 -1.03 4.52 -10.67
C VAL A 167 -0.65 3.12 -11.17
N VAL A 168 -1.05 2.75 -12.40
CA VAL A 168 -0.66 1.48 -13.01
C VAL A 168 0.86 1.38 -13.14
N LEU A 169 1.53 2.44 -13.61
CA LEU A 169 2.98 2.46 -13.75
C LEU A 169 3.69 2.32 -12.39
N CYS A 170 3.20 3.00 -11.34
CA CYS A 170 3.74 2.85 -9.98
C CYS A 170 3.57 1.40 -9.49
N GLY A 171 2.40 0.80 -9.69
CA GLY A 171 2.13 -0.58 -9.30
C GLY A 171 3.00 -1.59 -10.05
N LEU A 172 3.17 -1.43 -11.37
CA LEU A 172 4.04 -2.29 -12.17
C LEU A 172 5.52 -2.13 -11.78
N ALA A 173 5.97 -0.90 -11.54
CA ALA A 173 7.31 -0.63 -11.06
C ALA A 173 7.54 -1.26 -9.68
N PHE A 174 6.57 -1.14 -8.77
CA PHE A 174 6.64 -1.74 -7.44
C PHE A 174 6.72 -3.27 -7.52
N LEU A 175 5.82 -3.91 -8.28
CA LEU A 175 5.84 -5.36 -8.49
C LEU A 175 7.17 -5.83 -9.07
N ARG A 176 7.73 -5.09 -10.04
CA ARG A 176 9.07 -5.38 -10.58
C ARG A 176 10.13 -5.36 -9.47
N LEU A 177 10.13 -4.33 -8.62
CA LEU A 177 11.11 -4.24 -7.53
C LEU A 177 10.95 -5.39 -6.53
N VAL A 178 9.71 -5.75 -6.16
CA VAL A 178 9.44 -6.88 -5.28
C VAL A 178 9.99 -8.17 -5.91
N PHE A 179 9.64 -8.46 -7.16
CA PHE A 179 10.13 -9.67 -7.82
C PHE A 179 11.66 -9.70 -7.96
N ALA A 180 12.31 -8.56 -8.19
CA ALA A 180 13.77 -8.46 -8.24
C ALA A 180 14.40 -8.75 -6.87
N ASP A 181 13.84 -8.20 -5.79
CA ASP A 181 14.33 -8.39 -4.42
C ASP A 181 14.26 -9.85 -3.93
N TYR A 182 13.29 -10.60 -4.44
CA TYR A 182 13.12 -12.04 -4.20
C TYR A 182 13.80 -12.92 -5.26
N GLY A 183 14.51 -12.33 -6.23
CA GLY A 183 15.30 -13.06 -7.23
C GLY A 183 14.49 -13.74 -8.34
N TYR A 184 13.20 -13.41 -8.48
CA TYR A 184 12.35 -13.94 -9.56
C TYR A 184 12.67 -13.32 -10.93
N ILE A 185 13.24 -12.11 -10.95
CA ILE A 185 13.67 -11.41 -12.16
C ILE A 185 15.01 -10.71 -11.93
N ARG A 186 15.78 -10.55 -13.00
CA ARG A 186 17.08 -9.84 -13.01
C ARG A 186 16.94 -8.40 -13.51
#